data_AF-A0A6A3JA59-F1
#
_entry.id   AF-A0A6A3JA59-F1
#
_cell.length_a   1.000
_cell.length_b   1.000
_cell.length_c   1.000
_cell.angle_alpha   90.00
_cell.angle_beta   90.00
_cell.angle_gamma   90.00
#
_symmetry.space_group_name_H-M   'P 1'
#
loop_
_entity.id
_entity.type
_entity.pdbx_description
1 polymer ?
#
loop_
_entity_poly.entity_id
_entity_poly.type
_entity_poly.pdbx_seq_one_letter_code
_entity_poly.pdbx_strand_id
1 'polypeptide(L)'
;MASYALMKDPGRGAIYSYENNWDAHKIYGCVCDPGYTGSNCMESTNLRAGCDFPPRCLTSFETPEICPVGDDPLTGTLQDPNGIQRNEKQRINCKATSGSFTLTFAGYTTEPIFASDSAATVKTKLVALPSVTAATVTFGGITITACTTIGNDISIEFTQDFGDLPNMYGNPTGLVHSTPSVQPTLTFTTVTQGSKESLPCSRRGTCDRTTGVCTCYSNYFSSDGNAGIGQRGDCGFVSGAVTACPGEIACSGQGTCRGPPTYDCICNEGFTGGDCNERLCPKGRSWFDRPIDTTDTAHALVECSNAGECDRTKGDCICSAGFTGAACNRMFCPNDCSGHGTCYTMEQLAKSATLNGETMAWTYGAVPNKKETWDYDMVQGCLCSPGWEGHDCALRSCPTGDDPMTLRQQNEVQILVCKGSSGFFTLKFRDAATPQLPFNVPAASLGSALEALTTIGKVSVTYSTDTNGVTGSPACNAAGSNAMRIEFLTNFGNLPQLRWILDGALTLTISVDGVGGSVQGTKEEAVCSNRGICNHLTGVCRCAYGFTSSDGFGGEGDRGDCGYMEPLYLTSAAQQANAV
;
A
#
# COMPACT_ATOMS: atom_id res chain seq x y z
N MET A 1 5.63 -4.71 6.95
CA MET A 1 6.84 -4.03 6.48
C MET A 1 7.93 -4.12 7.55
N ALA A 2 7.63 -3.95 8.84
CA ALA A 2 8.58 -4.13 9.95
C ALA A 2 9.42 -5.42 9.88
N SER A 3 8.77 -6.59 9.89
CA SER A 3 9.48 -7.87 9.79
C SER A 3 10.18 -8.05 8.44
N TYR A 4 9.56 -7.57 7.36
CA TYR A 4 10.11 -7.63 6.00
C TYR A 4 11.37 -6.77 5.84
N ALA A 5 11.42 -5.60 6.50
CA ALA A 5 12.56 -4.70 6.53
C ALA A 5 13.75 -5.33 7.26
N LEU A 6 13.49 -6.15 8.28
CA LEU A 6 14.51 -6.88 9.04
C LEU A 6 14.96 -8.18 8.35
N MET A 7 14.21 -8.68 7.37
CA MET A 7 14.51 -9.90 6.62
C MET A 7 15.15 -9.53 5.27
N LYS A 8 16.47 -9.59 5.23
CA LYS A 8 17.31 -9.19 4.10
C LYS A 8 16.98 -10.00 2.83
N ASP A 9 17.03 -9.36 1.65
CA ASP A 9 17.47 -10.09 0.46
C ASP A 9 18.97 -10.33 0.63
N PRO A 10 19.46 -11.54 0.38
CA PRO A 10 20.87 -11.83 0.46
C PRO A 10 21.69 -10.83 -0.40
N GLY A 11 22.37 -9.87 0.26
CA GLY A 11 23.38 -8.97 -0.35
C GLY A 11 23.07 -7.52 -0.64
N ARG A 12 21.90 -6.99 -0.29
CA ARG A 12 21.68 -5.54 -0.33
C ARG A 12 22.03 -4.83 0.98
N GLY A 13 23.14 -4.09 1.00
CA GLY A 13 23.38 -2.93 1.88
C GLY A 13 23.19 -3.11 3.40
N ALA A 14 23.05 -1.96 4.07
CA ALA A 14 22.71 -1.84 5.49
C ALA A 14 21.23 -2.14 5.70
N ILE A 15 20.89 -2.76 6.84
CA ILE A 15 19.51 -3.01 7.24
C ILE A 15 18.99 -1.75 7.90
N TYR A 16 17.83 -1.29 7.45
CA TYR A 16 17.10 -0.18 8.07
C TYR A 16 15.81 -0.73 8.69
N SER A 17 15.50 -0.29 9.91
CA SER A 17 14.23 -0.62 10.55
C SER A 17 13.05 0.03 9.81
N TYR A 18 11.85 -0.46 10.04
CA TYR A 18 10.61 0.18 9.56
C TYR A 18 9.50 -0.05 10.59
N GLU A 19 9.58 0.67 11.71
CA GLU A 19 8.70 0.45 12.87
C GLU A 19 7.77 1.62 13.15
N ASN A 20 8.09 2.83 12.67
CA ASN A 20 7.40 4.05 13.08
C ASN A 20 6.24 4.46 12.16
N ASN A 21 6.16 3.89 10.96
CA ASN A 21 5.10 4.19 10.01
C ASN A 21 3.89 3.28 10.25
N TRP A 22 2.68 3.78 10.04
CA TRP A 22 1.44 3.07 10.42
C TRP A 22 1.26 1.71 9.71
N ASP A 23 1.82 1.58 8.52
CA ASP A 23 1.77 0.41 7.65
C ASP A 23 2.82 -0.67 8.02
N ALA A 24 3.74 -0.36 8.95
CA ALA A 24 4.77 -1.26 9.44
C ALA A 24 4.23 -2.66 9.78
N HIS A 25 3.03 -2.73 10.36
CA HIS A 25 2.35 -3.96 10.74
C HIS A 25 1.03 -4.21 9.98
N LYS A 26 0.83 -3.57 8.83
CA LYS A 26 -0.38 -3.73 8.01
C LYS A 26 -0.09 -4.31 6.63
N ILE A 27 1.07 -4.00 6.06
CA ILE A 27 1.51 -4.54 4.78
C ILE A 27 2.54 -5.63 5.02
N TYR A 28 2.50 -6.71 4.24
CA TYR A 28 3.45 -7.81 4.33
C TYR A 28 3.98 -8.09 2.92
N GLY A 29 5.29 -8.32 2.83
CA GLY A 29 5.96 -8.73 1.59
C GLY A 29 6.55 -10.13 1.74
N CYS A 30 6.90 -10.74 0.63
CA CYS A 30 7.54 -12.05 0.58
C CYS A 30 9.07 -11.89 0.63
N VAL A 31 9.73 -12.68 1.48
CA VAL A 31 11.19 -12.86 1.44
C VAL A 31 11.43 -14.10 0.62
N CYS A 32 12.13 -13.95 -0.51
CA CYS A 32 12.30 -15.05 -1.44
C CYS A 32 13.42 -15.98 -1.00
N ASP A 33 13.22 -17.28 -1.23
CA ASP A 33 14.23 -18.29 -0.99
C ASP A 33 15.44 -18.10 -1.94
N PRO A 34 16.62 -18.65 -1.60
CA PRO A 34 17.78 -18.63 -2.48
C PRO A 34 17.42 -19.10 -3.88
N GLY A 35 17.70 -18.29 -4.90
CA GLY A 35 17.36 -18.63 -6.27
C GLY A 35 15.98 -18.15 -6.72
N TYR A 36 15.22 -17.43 -5.90
CA TYR A 36 13.94 -16.84 -6.26
C TYR A 36 13.92 -15.32 -6.01
N THR A 37 13.19 -14.58 -6.83
CA THR A 37 13.01 -13.13 -6.69
C THR A 37 11.61 -12.70 -7.16
N GLY A 38 11.40 -11.39 -7.35
CA GLY A 38 10.10 -10.82 -7.69
C GLY A 38 9.23 -10.59 -6.45
N SER A 39 8.13 -9.87 -6.63
CA SER A 39 7.23 -9.49 -5.53
C SER A 39 6.45 -10.68 -4.93
N ASN A 40 6.30 -11.76 -5.68
CA ASN A 40 5.60 -12.99 -5.29
C ASN A 40 6.55 -14.19 -5.10
N CYS A 41 7.87 -13.98 -5.22
CA CYS A 41 8.90 -15.03 -5.15
C CYS A 41 8.73 -16.18 -6.14
N MET A 42 8.04 -15.96 -7.26
CA MET A 42 7.86 -16.96 -8.30
C MET A 42 8.93 -16.89 -9.40
N GLU A 43 9.76 -15.83 -9.42
CA GLU A 43 10.79 -15.67 -10.45
C GLU A 43 12.07 -16.42 -10.06
N SER A 44 12.46 -17.48 -10.79
CA SER A 44 13.66 -18.28 -10.48
C SER A 44 14.93 -17.71 -11.13
N THR A 45 16.03 -17.55 -10.38
CA THR A 45 17.34 -17.11 -10.91
C THR A 45 18.28 -18.25 -11.27
N ASN A 46 17.85 -19.52 -11.15
CA ASN A 46 18.72 -20.68 -11.32
C ASN A 46 18.17 -21.67 -12.37
N LEU A 47 18.90 -21.81 -13.49
CA LEU A 47 18.83 -22.94 -14.44
C LEU A 47 19.12 -24.32 -13.79
N ARG A 48 19.47 -24.35 -12.49
CA ARG A 48 19.90 -25.54 -11.75
C ARG A 48 18.95 -25.97 -10.63
N ALA A 49 17.82 -25.30 -10.43
CA ALA A 49 16.80 -25.73 -9.47
C ALA A 49 15.95 -26.91 -10.03
N GLY A 50 16.57 -27.81 -10.78
CA GLY A 50 16.05 -29.13 -11.02
C GLY A 50 16.25 -29.98 -9.77
N CYS A 51 15.30 -29.90 -8.83
CA CYS A 51 14.92 -30.96 -7.89
C CYS A 51 16.07 -31.78 -7.26
N ASP A 52 16.63 -31.32 -6.14
CA ASP A 52 17.35 -32.19 -5.21
C ASP A 52 16.79 -31.99 -3.79
N PHE A 53 15.67 -32.70 -3.49
CA PHE A 53 15.12 -33.16 -2.19
C PHE A 53 13.57 -33.03 -2.06
N PRO A 54 12.85 -34.05 -1.53
CA PRO A 54 11.37 -34.17 -1.61
C PRO A 54 10.64 -33.63 -0.37
N PRO A 55 9.29 -33.42 -0.35
CA PRO A 55 8.30 -33.57 -1.42
C PRO A 55 7.42 -32.31 -1.60
N ARG A 56 7.53 -31.60 -2.73
CA ARG A 56 6.46 -30.80 -3.39
C ARG A 56 7.05 -30.10 -4.62
N CYS A 57 7.44 -30.88 -5.61
CA CYS A 57 7.53 -30.35 -6.96
C CYS A 57 6.08 -30.18 -7.44
N LEU A 58 5.59 -28.94 -7.46
CA LEU A 58 4.39 -28.64 -8.24
C LEU A 58 4.75 -28.85 -9.70
N THR A 59 4.37 -30.00 -10.23
CA THR A 59 4.28 -30.21 -11.67
C THR A 59 3.30 -29.19 -12.24
N SER A 60 3.71 -28.43 -13.26
CA SER A 60 2.87 -27.66 -14.21
C SER A 60 2.55 -26.17 -13.99
N PHE A 61 3.31 -25.42 -13.19
CA PHE A 61 3.33 -23.95 -13.38
C PHE A 61 4.70 -23.53 -13.93
N GLU A 62 4.69 -22.96 -15.13
CA GLU A 62 5.83 -22.27 -15.74
C GLU A 62 6.25 -21.12 -14.81
N THR A 63 7.24 -21.35 -13.95
CA THR A 63 7.85 -20.26 -13.17
C THR A 63 8.62 -19.38 -14.13
N PRO A 64 8.36 -18.06 -14.20
CA PRO A 64 9.18 -17.15 -14.98
C PRO A 64 10.64 -17.27 -14.53
N GLU A 65 11.53 -17.74 -15.40
CA GLU A 65 12.97 -17.77 -15.08
C GLU A 65 13.59 -16.41 -15.43
N ILE A 66 14.47 -15.92 -14.56
CA ILE A 66 15.26 -14.73 -14.82
C ILE A 66 16.34 -15.09 -15.84
N CYS A 67 16.37 -14.33 -16.92
CA CYS A 67 17.38 -14.54 -17.95
C CYS A 67 18.80 -14.41 -17.41
N PRO A 68 19.72 -15.31 -17.84
CA PRO A 68 21.11 -15.24 -17.48
C PRO A 68 21.68 -13.84 -17.69
N VAL A 69 22.42 -13.38 -16.69
CA VAL A 69 23.14 -12.11 -16.76
C VAL A 69 24.59 -12.35 -17.13
N GLY A 70 25.16 -11.39 -17.84
CA GLY A 70 26.54 -11.45 -18.27
C GLY A 70 27.09 -10.09 -18.61
N ASP A 71 28.37 -10.12 -18.97
CA ASP A 71 29.18 -8.99 -19.36
C ASP A 71 29.01 -8.72 -20.84
N ASP A 72 28.90 -7.45 -21.23
CA ASP A 72 28.82 -7.09 -22.63
C ASP A 72 30.21 -7.31 -23.27
N PRO A 73 30.34 -8.20 -24.28
CA PRO A 73 31.64 -8.57 -24.83
C PRO A 73 32.32 -7.45 -25.63
N LEU A 74 31.64 -6.33 -25.89
CA LEU A 74 32.16 -5.23 -26.71
C LEU A 74 32.58 -4.00 -25.91
N THR A 75 32.22 -3.91 -24.63
CA THR A 75 32.72 -2.87 -23.72
C THR A 75 34.12 -3.24 -23.21
N GLY A 76 35.01 -2.26 -23.08
CA GLY A 76 36.36 -2.50 -22.55
C GLY A 76 37.36 -3.25 -23.43
N THR A 77 37.08 -3.36 -24.72
CA THR A 77 37.99 -3.94 -25.71
C THR A 77 39.20 -3.04 -25.98
N LEU A 78 40.24 -3.55 -26.66
CA LEU A 78 41.42 -2.76 -27.06
C LEU A 78 41.09 -1.54 -27.94
N GLN A 79 39.88 -1.48 -28.51
CA GLN A 79 39.37 -0.38 -29.31
C GLN A 79 38.52 0.63 -28.51
N ASP A 80 38.14 0.30 -27.28
CA ASP A 80 37.51 1.19 -26.29
C ASP A 80 38.44 1.37 -25.06
N PRO A 81 39.51 2.19 -25.17
CA PRO A 81 40.52 2.32 -24.12
C PRO A 81 39.99 2.96 -22.82
N ASN A 82 38.77 3.51 -22.82
CA ASN A 82 38.13 4.06 -21.63
C ASN A 82 37.27 3.03 -20.88
N GLY A 83 36.92 1.90 -21.52
CA GLY A 83 35.97 0.91 -20.99
C GLY A 83 36.57 -0.19 -20.11
N ILE A 84 37.71 0.02 -19.44
CA ILE A 84 38.44 -1.06 -18.75
C ILE A 84 37.52 -1.92 -17.87
N GLN A 85 37.27 -3.15 -18.31
CA GLN A 85 36.47 -4.13 -17.57
C GLN A 85 37.34 -4.86 -16.54
N ARG A 86 36.87 -4.87 -15.29
CA ARG A 86 37.54 -5.50 -14.16
C ARG A 86 36.54 -6.33 -13.38
N ASN A 87 36.98 -7.50 -12.97
CA ASN A 87 36.32 -8.26 -11.92
C ASN A 87 36.49 -7.52 -10.58
N GLU A 88 35.48 -7.63 -9.72
CA GLU A 88 35.58 -7.18 -8.33
C GLU A 88 36.68 -7.99 -7.61
N LYS A 89 37.56 -7.28 -6.91
CA LYS A 89 38.58 -7.88 -6.03
C LYS A 89 38.47 -7.32 -4.63
N GLN A 90 38.18 -8.19 -3.68
CA GLN A 90 38.16 -7.87 -2.26
C GLN A 90 39.30 -8.59 -1.54
N ARG A 91 39.89 -7.91 -0.56
CA ARG A 91 40.99 -8.41 0.25
C ARG A 91 40.55 -8.54 1.70
N ILE A 92 40.95 -9.66 2.30
CA ILE A 92 40.79 -9.92 3.71
C ILE A 92 42.19 -10.07 4.31
N ASN A 93 42.51 -9.27 5.33
CA ASN A 93 43.73 -9.48 6.09
C ASN A 93 43.38 -10.24 7.39
N CYS A 94 43.88 -11.47 7.53
CA CYS A 94 43.69 -12.29 8.73
C CYS A 94 44.99 -12.42 9.54
N LYS A 95 44.99 -11.85 10.75
CA LYS A 95 46.08 -11.96 11.72
C LYS A 95 45.66 -12.85 12.88
N ALA A 96 46.09 -14.10 12.85
CA ALA A 96 45.82 -15.10 13.86
C ALA A 96 46.77 -16.30 13.69
N THR A 97 46.90 -17.13 14.71
CA THR A 97 47.73 -18.34 14.67
C THR A 97 46.93 -19.63 14.72
N SER A 98 45.69 -19.58 15.21
CA SER A 98 44.78 -20.72 15.31
C SER A 98 43.33 -20.25 15.41
N GLY A 99 42.40 -21.20 15.51
CA GLY A 99 40.96 -20.90 15.57
C GLY A 99 40.31 -20.82 14.20
N SER A 100 39.15 -20.20 14.13
CA SER A 100 38.36 -20.06 12.90
C SER A 100 37.62 -18.74 12.80
N PHE A 101 37.26 -18.38 11.59
CA PHE A 101 36.40 -17.24 11.26
C PHE A 101 35.37 -17.66 10.22
N THR A 102 34.34 -16.86 10.03
CA THR A 102 33.37 -17.04 8.94
C THR A 102 33.42 -15.85 8.00
N LEU A 103 33.07 -16.07 6.74
CA LEU A 103 32.84 -15.00 5.77
C LEU A 103 31.36 -14.96 5.44
N THR A 104 30.80 -13.77 5.42
CA THR A 104 29.44 -13.51 4.96
C THR A 104 29.51 -12.69 3.68
N PHE A 105 29.01 -13.27 2.59
CA PHE A 105 28.87 -12.60 1.31
C PHE A 105 27.43 -12.66 0.85
N ALA A 106 26.92 -11.48 0.50
CA ALA A 106 25.55 -11.31 0.09
C ALA A 106 24.55 -12.06 0.99
N GLY A 107 24.63 -11.92 2.33
CA GLY A 107 23.69 -12.54 3.28
C GLY A 107 23.91 -14.02 3.61
N TYR A 108 24.71 -14.76 2.83
CA TYR A 108 25.07 -16.14 3.14
C TYR A 108 26.41 -16.21 3.86
N THR A 109 26.51 -17.08 4.86
CA THR A 109 27.70 -17.23 5.69
C THR A 109 28.34 -18.59 5.43
N THR A 110 29.66 -18.61 5.26
CA THR A 110 30.41 -19.84 5.02
C THR A 110 30.39 -20.73 6.25
N GLU A 111 30.60 -22.03 6.04
CA GLU A 111 31.14 -22.90 7.08
C GLU A 111 32.43 -22.30 7.69
N PRO A 112 32.78 -22.61 8.95
CA PRO A 112 33.95 -22.05 9.60
C PRO A 112 35.23 -22.27 8.79
N ILE A 113 35.95 -21.19 8.50
CA ILE A 113 37.26 -21.20 7.85
C ILE A 113 38.32 -21.21 8.95
N PHE A 114 39.15 -22.25 8.96
CA PHE A 114 40.20 -22.37 9.97
C PHE A 114 41.41 -21.51 9.60
N ALA A 115 42.11 -21.00 10.60
CA ALA A 115 43.34 -20.21 10.40
C ALA A 115 44.41 -20.96 9.58
N SER A 116 44.40 -22.30 9.62
CA SER A 116 45.28 -23.19 8.87
C SER A 116 44.78 -23.58 7.48
N ASP A 117 43.57 -23.17 7.07
CA ASP A 117 43.00 -23.58 5.78
C ASP A 117 43.85 -23.07 4.62
N SER A 118 44.01 -23.91 3.60
CA SER A 118 44.67 -23.54 2.35
C SER A 118 43.78 -22.62 1.50
N ALA A 119 44.36 -21.89 0.54
CA ALA A 119 43.60 -21.05 -0.38
C ALA A 119 42.53 -21.85 -1.15
N ALA A 120 42.83 -23.12 -1.51
CA ALA A 120 41.87 -24.02 -2.15
C ALA A 120 40.70 -24.36 -1.21
N THR A 121 40.97 -24.65 0.06
CA THR A 121 39.93 -24.92 1.07
C THR A 121 39.04 -23.70 1.29
N VAL A 122 39.63 -22.51 1.40
CA VAL A 122 38.90 -21.24 1.52
C VAL A 122 38.01 -21.03 0.30
N LYS A 123 38.54 -21.25 -0.92
CA LYS A 123 37.77 -21.16 -2.17
C LYS A 123 36.57 -22.11 -2.14
N THR A 124 36.75 -23.38 -1.76
CA THR A 124 35.65 -24.35 -1.71
C THR A 124 34.55 -23.90 -0.75
N LYS A 125 34.90 -23.39 0.43
CA LYS A 125 33.93 -22.88 1.41
C LYS A 125 33.20 -21.63 0.92
N LEU A 126 33.89 -20.76 0.19
CA LEU A 126 33.32 -19.54 -0.37
C LEU A 126 32.36 -19.81 -1.55
N VAL A 127 32.77 -20.67 -2.49
CA VAL A 127 31.94 -21.03 -3.67
C VAL A 127 30.77 -21.95 -3.30
N ALA A 128 30.77 -22.51 -2.08
CA ALA A 128 29.60 -23.20 -1.54
C ALA A 128 28.45 -22.24 -1.16
N LEU A 129 28.70 -20.93 -1.09
CA LEU A 129 27.64 -19.94 -0.86
C LEU A 129 26.73 -19.84 -2.09
N PRO A 130 25.39 -19.89 -1.95
CA PRO A 130 24.47 -19.71 -3.06
C PRO A 130 24.62 -18.37 -3.81
N SER A 131 25.20 -17.37 -3.17
CA SER A 131 25.44 -16.04 -3.73
C SER A 131 26.75 -15.90 -4.51
N VAL A 132 27.58 -16.95 -4.59
CA VAL A 132 28.88 -16.91 -5.28
C VAL A 132 28.86 -17.90 -6.43
N THR A 133 28.85 -17.41 -7.67
CA THR A 133 28.86 -18.28 -8.83
C THR A 133 30.26 -18.87 -9.07
N ALA A 134 31.30 -18.02 -9.08
CA ALA A 134 32.68 -18.50 -9.04
C ALA A 134 33.66 -17.40 -8.62
N ALA A 135 34.66 -17.80 -7.82
CA ALA A 135 35.74 -16.93 -7.39
C ALA A 135 37.11 -17.62 -7.45
N THR A 136 38.16 -16.81 -7.53
CA THR A 136 39.55 -17.21 -7.30
C THR A 136 40.03 -16.66 -5.97
N VAL A 137 40.66 -17.52 -5.17
CA VAL A 137 41.25 -17.15 -3.88
C VAL A 137 42.75 -17.36 -3.94
N THR A 138 43.52 -16.33 -3.61
CA THR A 138 44.98 -16.36 -3.57
C THR A 138 45.48 -15.77 -2.27
N PHE A 139 46.54 -16.32 -1.71
CA PHE A 139 47.20 -15.75 -0.52
C PHE A 139 48.41 -14.91 -0.92
N GLY A 140 48.74 -13.91 -0.09
CA GLY A 140 49.84 -12.99 -0.32
C GLY A 140 51.21 -13.64 -0.16
N GLY A 141 52.07 -13.51 -1.18
CA GLY A 141 53.45 -14.00 -1.12
C GLY A 141 53.54 -15.53 -1.22
N ILE A 142 54.18 -16.16 -0.23
CA ILE A 142 54.42 -17.62 -0.18
C ILE A 142 53.62 -18.32 0.94
N THR A 143 52.61 -17.64 1.49
CA THR A 143 51.80 -18.18 2.59
C THR A 143 50.90 -19.32 2.11
N ILE A 144 50.72 -20.33 2.95
CA ILE A 144 49.91 -21.52 2.65
C ILE A 144 48.71 -21.69 3.59
N THR A 145 48.58 -20.81 4.58
CA THR A 145 47.50 -20.81 5.59
C THR A 145 46.71 -19.50 5.53
N ALA A 146 45.42 -19.57 5.81
CA ALA A 146 44.50 -18.42 5.76
C ALA A 146 44.95 -17.27 6.66
N CYS A 147 45.48 -17.56 7.85
CA CYS A 147 45.96 -16.57 8.80
C CYS A 147 47.43 -16.81 9.17
N THR A 148 48.14 -15.74 9.53
CA THR A 148 49.51 -15.78 10.06
C THR A 148 49.67 -14.87 11.27
N THR A 149 50.79 -15.00 11.99
CA THR A 149 51.17 -14.14 13.14
C THR A 149 51.23 -12.65 12.79
N ILE A 150 51.63 -12.31 11.56
CA ILE A 150 51.76 -10.92 11.09
C ILE A 150 50.55 -10.42 10.29
N GLY A 151 49.65 -11.32 9.91
CA GLY A 151 48.57 -11.04 8.97
C GLY A 151 48.86 -11.66 7.61
N ASN A 152 47.87 -12.35 7.05
CA ASN A 152 47.90 -12.84 5.68
C ASN A 152 46.83 -12.15 4.85
N ASP A 153 47.21 -11.70 3.66
CA ASP A 153 46.29 -11.13 2.69
C ASP A 153 45.66 -12.26 1.87
N ILE A 154 44.38 -12.51 2.11
CA ILE A 154 43.54 -13.37 1.30
C ILE A 154 42.87 -12.48 0.24
N SER A 155 43.29 -12.61 -1.01
CA SER A 155 42.68 -11.92 -2.13
C SER A 155 41.60 -12.81 -2.75
N ILE A 156 40.40 -12.27 -2.86
CA ILE A 156 39.23 -12.90 -3.48
C ILE A 156 38.86 -12.07 -4.70
N GLU A 157 38.88 -12.72 -5.86
CA GLU A 157 38.43 -12.13 -7.12
C GLU A 157 37.19 -12.89 -7.60
N PHE A 158 36.09 -12.17 -7.81
CA PHE A 158 34.83 -12.73 -8.30
C PHE A 158 34.91 -12.82 -9.82
N THR A 159 35.07 -14.02 -10.33
CA THR A 159 35.34 -14.26 -11.76
C THR A 159 34.08 -14.39 -12.60
N GLN A 160 32.92 -14.47 -11.95
CA GLN A 160 31.67 -14.90 -12.57
C GLN A 160 30.43 -14.21 -11.99
N ASP A 161 30.64 -13.36 -10.98
CA ASP A 161 29.67 -12.45 -10.40
C ASP A 161 30.14 -11.04 -10.77
N PHE A 162 29.48 -10.39 -11.73
CA PHE A 162 29.95 -9.13 -12.33
C PHE A 162 29.29 -7.89 -11.71
N GLY A 163 29.90 -6.72 -11.94
CA GLY A 163 29.47 -5.44 -11.42
C GLY A 163 30.14 -5.03 -10.10
N ASP A 164 29.62 -3.97 -9.49
CA ASP A 164 30.01 -3.48 -8.18
C ASP A 164 29.34 -4.34 -7.09
N LEU A 165 30.09 -5.29 -6.55
CA LEU A 165 29.56 -6.28 -5.61
C LEU A 165 29.60 -5.77 -4.16
N PRO A 166 28.67 -6.20 -3.29
CA PRO A 166 28.69 -5.83 -1.89
C PRO A 166 29.97 -6.28 -1.17
N ASN A 167 30.44 -5.46 -0.22
CA ASN A 167 31.61 -5.81 0.59
C ASN A 167 31.33 -7.03 1.48
N MET A 168 32.29 -7.96 1.50
CA MET A 168 32.32 -9.06 2.47
C MET A 168 32.57 -8.54 3.87
N TYR A 169 32.03 -9.26 4.85
CA TYR A 169 32.36 -9.11 6.26
C TYR A 169 32.48 -10.49 6.91
N GLY A 170 32.93 -10.55 8.15
CA GLY A 170 33.16 -11.81 8.83
C GLY A 170 33.29 -11.67 10.33
N ASN A 171 33.16 -12.79 11.03
CA ASN A 171 33.22 -12.83 12.48
C ASN A 171 34.59 -13.36 12.95
N PRO A 172 35.43 -12.53 13.61
CA PRO A 172 36.74 -12.95 14.11
C PRO A 172 36.71 -13.60 15.51
N THR A 173 35.56 -13.72 16.18
CA THR A 173 35.47 -14.16 17.59
C THR A 173 36.09 -15.55 17.84
N GLY A 174 36.13 -16.41 16.82
CA GLY A 174 36.75 -17.73 16.91
C GLY A 174 38.26 -17.75 16.68
N LEU A 175 38.90 -16.63 16.37
CA LEU A 175 40.34 -16.55 16.11
C LEU A 175 41.15 -16.43 17.40
N VAL A 176 42.34 -17.02 17.40
CA VAL A 176 43.28 -16.96 18.51
C VAL A 176 44.67 -16.61 18.01
N HIS A 177 45.38 -15.80 18.78
CA HIS A 177 46.77 -15.44 18.53
C HIS A 177 47.67 -16.01 19.64
N SER A 178 48.78 -16.64 19.26
CA SER A 178 49.69 -17.34 20.19
C SER A 178 50.41 -16.40 21.15
N THR A 179 50.50 -15.12 20.82
CA THR A 179 51.00 -14.05 21.70
C THR A 179 49.85 -13.45 22.52
N PRO A 180 49.83 -13.58 23.86
CA PRO A 180 48.71 -13.14 24.71
C PRO A 180 48.37 -11.64 24.66
N SER A 181 49.32 -10.79 24.26
CA SER A 181 49.15 -9.34 24.17
C SER A 181 48.67 -8.86 22.79
N VAL A 182 48.51 -9.76 21.81
CA VAL A 182 48.11 -9.41 20.45
C VAL A 182 46.69 -9.91 20.21
N GLN A 183 45.77 -8.99 19.95
CA GLN A 183 44.42 -9.34 19.54
C GLN A 183 44.42 -9.84 18.09
N PRO A 184 43.71 -10.94 17.79
CA PRO A 184 43.53 -11.36 16.41
C PRO A 184 42.69 -10.34 15.65
N THR A 185 43.00 -10.12 14.38
CA THR A 185 42.30 -9.15 13.53
C THR A 185 41.86 -9.77 12.22
N LEU A 186 40.66 -9.36 11.78
CA LEU A 186 40.12 -9.68 10.47
C LEU A 186 39.62 -8.36 9.86
N THR A 187 40.26 -7.91 8.78
CA THR A 187 39.91 -6.63 8.13
C THR A 187 39.61 -6.84 6.65
N PHE A 188 38.75 -5.98 6.09
CA PHE A 188 38.17 -6.13 4.76
C PHE A 188 38.43 -4.87 3.94
N THR A 189 38.79 -5.02 2.67
CA THR A 189 39.04 -3.88 1.77
C THR A 189 38.71 -4.26 0.34
N THR A 190 37.94 -3.42 -0.36
CA THR A 190 37.79 -3.51 -1.82
C THR A 190 39.03 -2.96 -2.49
N VAL A 191 39.77 -3.84 -3.18
CA VAL A 191 41.02 -3.51 -3.86
C VAL A 191 40.77 -3.09 -5.30
N THR A 192 39.73 -3.66 -5.92
CA THR A 192 39.31 -3.30 -7.27
C THR A 192 37.80 -3.38 -7.32
N GLN A 193 37.17 -2.24 -7.55
CA GLN A 193 35.74 -2.18 -7.83
C GLN A 193 35.47 -2.81 -9.21
N GLY A 194 34.52 -3.73 -9.28
CA GLY A 194 34.11 -4.39 -10.50
C GLY A 194 33.43 -3.41 -11.44
N SER A 195 33.83 -3.45 -12.72
CA SER A 195 33.30 -2.57 -13.77
C SER A 195 32.62 -3.31 -14.91
N LYS A 196 32.71 -4.65 -14.92
CA LYS A 196 31.97 -5.50 -15.88
C LYS A 196 30.47 -5.30 -15.74
N GLU A 197 29.78 -5.30 -16.86
CA GLU A 197 28.33 -5.30 -16.87
C GLU A 197 27.76 -6.63 -16.33
N SER A 198 26.57 -6.58 -15.74
CA SER A 198 25.84 -7.75 -15.28
C SER A 198 24.38 -7.56 -15.66
N LEU A 199 24.09 -7.79 -16.95
CA LEU A 199 22.80 -7.44 -17.54
C LEU A 199 22.16 -8.65 -18.22
N PRO A 200 20.82 -8.71 -18.28
CA PRO A 200 20.11 -9.80 -18.94
C PRO A 200 20.61 -9.99 -20.37
N CYS A 201 20.97 -11.22 -20.69
CA CYS A 201 21.50 -11.62 -21.97
C CYS A 201 22.68 -10.75 -22.45
N SER A 202 23.46 -10.20 -21.52
CA SER A 202 24.62 -9.32 -21.79
C SER A 202 24.30 -8.13 -22.71
N ARG A 203 23.02 -7.70 -22.78
CA ARG A 203 22.49 -6.77 -23.82
C ARG A 203 22.72 -7.22 -25.27
N ARG A 204 23.01 -8.50 -25.50
CA ARG A 204 23.34 -9.10 -26.79
C ARG A 204 22.43 -10.27 -27.16
N GLY A 205 21.28 -10.35 -26.50
CA GLY A 205 20.16 -11.20 -26.88
C GLY A 205 18.83 -10.65 -26.37
N THR A 206 17.76 -11.29 -26.80
CA THR A 206 16.41 -11.08 -26.29
C THR A 206 16.11 -12.10 -25.20
N CYS A 207 15.53 -11.64 -24.10
CA CYS A 207 15.19 -12.47 -22.95
C CYS A 207 13.74 -12.96 -23.07
N ASP A 208 13.53 -14.28 -23.18
CA ASP A 208 12.21 -14.85 -22.93
C ASP A 208 12.02 -14.99 -21.42
N ARG A 209 11.18 -14.12 -20.84
CA ARG A 209 10.93 -14.10 -19.39
C ARG A 209 10.06 -15.24 -18.90
N THR A 210 9.35 -15.93 -19.78
CA THR A 210 8.56 -17.11 -19.39
C THR A 210 9.48 -18.31 -19.19
N THR A 211 10.49 -18.46 -20.05
CA THR A 211 11.43 -19.60 -20.00
C THR A 211 12.79 -19.29 -19.39
N GLY A 212 13.12 -18.00 -19.18
CA GLY A 212 14.45 -17.54 -18.75
C GLY A 212 15.56 -17.75 -19.76
N VAL A 213 15.22 -18.02 -21.03
CA VAL A 213 16.21 -18.32 -22.06
C VAL A 213 16.55 -17.07 -22.85
N CYS A 214 17.85 -16.79 -22.98
CA CYS A 214 18.33 -15.76 -23.88
C CYS A 214 18.46 -16.29 -25.32
N THR A 215 17.80 -15.62 -26.25
CA THR A 215 18.04 -15.79 -27.69
C THR A 215 19.08 -14.76 -28.13
N CYS A 216 20.31 -15.21 -28.38
CA CYS A 216 21.40 -14.31 -28.74
C CYS A 216 21.22 -13.72 -30.14
N TYR A 217 21.61 -12.45 -30.29
CA TYR A 217 21.67 -11.81 -31.60
C TYR A 217 22.79 -12.42 -32.45
N SER A 218 22.76 -12.12 -33.75
CA SER A 218 23.75 -12.64 -34.71
C SER A 218 25.19 -12.36 -34.26
N ASN A 219 26.06 -13.37 -34.35
CA ASN A 219 27.46 -13.38 -33.93
C ASN A 219 27.71 -13.35 -32.40
N TYR A 220 26.66 -13.39 -31.57
CA TYR A 220 26.79 -13.53 -30.13
C TYR A 220 26.41 -14.94 -29.67
N PHE A 221 27.14 -15.45 -28.69
CA PHE A 221 26.99 -16.77 -28.13
C PHE A 221 27.13 -16.72 -26.61
N SER A 222 26.70 -17.80 -25.96
CA SER A 222 26.88 -17.98 -24.53
C SER A 222 28.38 -17.99 -24.15
N SER A 223 28.70 -17.29 -23.06
CA SER A 223 30.06 -17.13 -22.55
C SER A 223 30.38 -18.10 -21.40
N ASP A 224 31.65 -18.18 -21.03
CA ASP A 224 32.13 -18.79 -19.78
C ASP A 224 32.36 -17.75 -18.65
N GLY A 225 32.07 -16.47 -18.93
CA GLY A 225 32.35 -15.33 -18.06
C GLY A 225 33.80 -14.83 -18.06
N ASN A 226 34.69 -15.49 -18.79
CA ASN A 226 36.14 -15.21 -18.86
C ASN A 226 36.58 -14.92 -20.30
N ALA A 227 35.75 -14.21 -21.07
CA ALA A 227 35.98 -13.88 -22.48
C ALA A 227 36.16 -15.11 -23.41
N GLY A 228 35.69 -16.28 -22.97
CA GLY A 228 35.64 -17.51 -23.75
C GLY A 228 34.19 -17.95 -24.04
N ILE A 229 34.05 -18.92 -24.93
CA ILE A 229 32.79 -19.60 -25.19
C ILE A 229 32.42 -20.51 -24.01
N GLY A 230 31.15 -20.51 -23.60
CA GLY A 230 30.70 -21.32 -22.46
C GLY A 230 29.19 -21.59 -22.48
N GLN A 231 28.67 -22.07 -21.35
CA GLN A 231 27.27 -22.53 -21.21
C GLN A 231 26.44 -21.67 -20.25
N ARG A 232 26.83 -20.41 -19.99
CA ARG A 232 26.05 -19.50 -19.15
C ARG A 232 24.68 -19.14 -19.70
N GLY A 233 24.48 -19.23 -21.02
CA GLY A 233 23.26 -18.80 -21.69
C GLY A 233 23.09 -17.28 -21.72
N ASP A 234 24.17 -16.51 -21.56
CA ASP A 234 24.15 -15.06 -21.32
C ASP A 234 24.42 -14.20 -22.56
N CYS A 235 24.71 -14.79 -23.72
CA CYS A 235 25.11 -14.08 -24.94
C CYS A 235 26.36 -13.18 -24.79
N GLY A 236 27.20 -13.46 -23.79
CA GLY A 236 28.39 -12.66 -23.46
C GLY A 236 29.65 -12.98 -24.25
N PHE A 237 29.58 -13.72 -25.36
CA PHE A 237 30.74 -14.07 -26.20
C PHE A 237 30.50 -13.68 -27.66
N VAL A 238 31.51 -13.07 -28.29
CA VAL A 238 31.47 -12.69 -29.70
C VAL A 238 32.23 -13.70 -30.57
N SER A 239 31.56 -14.29 -31.56
CA SER A 239 32.17 -15.21 -32.54
C SER A 239 32.07 -14.61 -33.94
N GLY A 240 33.02 -13.74 -34.27
CA GLY A 240 33.11 -13.08 -35.58
C GLY A 240 33.16 -11.56 -35.50
N ALA A 241 33.09 -10.91 -36.67
CA ALA A 241 33.08 -9.46 -36.76
C ALA A 241 31.66 -8.92 -36.53
N VAL A 242 31.49 -8.07 -35.53
CA VAL A 242 30.27 -7.28 -35.32
C VAL A 242 30.40 -6.00 -36.13
N THR A 243 29.45 -5.78 -37.06
CA THR A 243 29.48 -4.64 -37.99
C THR A 243 28.20 -3.80 -37.95
N ALA A 244 27.22 -4.20 -37.16
CA ALA A 244 25.93 -3.53 -37.06
C ALA A 244 25.30 -3.78 -35.68
N CYS A 245 24.40 -2.88 -35.28
CA CYS A 245 23.55 -3.08 -34.11
C CYS A 245 22.53 -4.20 -34.33
N PRO A 246 22.00 -4.80 -33.24
CA PRO A 246 21.02 -5.88 -33.32
C PRO A 246 19.66 -5.45 -33.91
N GLY A 247 18.87 -6.45 -34.34
CA GLY A 247 17.56 -6.30 -35.00
C GLY A 247 17.63 -6.46 -36.53
N GLU A 248 16.52 -6.87 -37.16
CA GLU A 248 16.41 -6.90 -38.64
C GLU A 248 16.56 -5.49 -39.23
N ILE A 249 15.96 -4.52 -38.55
CA ILE A 249 16.26 -3.10 -38.67
C ILE A 249 17.08 -2.75 -37.44
N ALA A 250 18.17 -1.99 -37.61
CA ALA A 250 19.03 -1.61 -36.49
C ALA A 250 18.20 -1.02 -35.33
N CYS A 251 18.38 -1.58 -34.13
CA CYS A 251 17.65 -1.20 -32.92
C CYS A 251 16.13 -1.28 -33.08
N SER A 252 15.66 -2.22 -33.90
CA SER A 252 14.25 -2.46 -34.22
C SER A 252 13.51 -1.22 -34.74
N GLY A 253 14.24 -0.22 -35.24
CA GLY A 253 13.69 1.09 -35.59
C GLY A 253 13.22 1.93 -34.39
N GLN A 254 13.44 1.45 -33.15
CA GLN A 254 13.02 2.08 -31.89
C GLN A 254 14.21 2.62 -31.09
N GLY A 255 15.34 2.86 -31.75
CA GLY A 255 16.51 3.41 -31.11
C GLY A 255 17.55 3.88 -32.11
N THR A 256 18.59 4.51 -31.57
CA THR A 256 19.77 4.93 -32.33
C THR A 256 20.90 3.94 -32.10
N CYS A 257 21.46 3.42 -33.19
CA CYS A 257 22.62 2.54 -33.16
C CYS A 257 23.89 3.35 -32.85
N ARG A 258 24.60 3.00 -31.77
CA ARG A 258 25.98 3.44 -31.58
C ARG A 258 26.86 2.62 -32.52
N GLY A 259 27.74 3.31 -33.24
CA GLY A 259 28.66 2.66 -34.17
C GLY A 259 29.77 1.87 -33.45
N PRO A 260 30.85 1.52 -34.17
CA PRO A 260 32.01 0.88 -33.55
C PRO A 260 32.58 1.74 -32.40
N PRO A 261 33.13 1.10 -31.35
CA PRO A 261 33.36 -0.34 -31.21
C PRO A 261 32.20 -1.13 -30.54
N THR A 262 31.18 -0.47 -30.00
CA THR A 262 30.21 -1.11 -29.09
C THR A 262 29.00 -1.73 -29.79
N TYR A 263 28.50 -1.12 -30.87
CA TYR A 263 27.31 -1.60 -31.59
C TYR A 263 26.07 -1.81 -30.69
N ASP A 264 25.92 -0.97 -29.65
CA ASP A 264 24.79 -0.99 -28.73
C ASP A 264 23.67 -0.02 -29.17
N CYS A 265 22.44 -0.35 -28.79
CA CYS A 265 21.28 0.45 -29.09
C CYS A 265 20.93 1.41 -27.95
N ILE A 266 20.82 2.70 -28.27
CA ILE A 266 20.20 3.69 -27.38
C ILE A 266 18.71 3.73 -27.72
N CYS A 267 17.87 3.19 -26.84
CA CYS A 267 16.43 3.11 -27.09
C CYS A 267 15.73 4.47 -26.97
N ASN A 268 14.70 4.64 -27.80
CA ASN A 268 13.76 5.76 -27.72
C ASN A 268 12.96 5.67 -26.41
N GLU A 269 12.35 6.80 -26.02
CA GLU A 269 11.48 6.84 -24.84
C GLU A 269 10.38 5.77 -24.92
N GLY A 270 10.17 5.05 -23.82
CA GLY A 270 9.20 3.96 -23.74
C GLY A 270 9.71 2.60 -24.22
N PHE A 271 10.95 2.50 -24.73
CA PHE A 271 11.56 1.24 -25.18
C PHE A 271 12.81 0.87 -24.36
N THR A 272 13.12 -0.42 -24.31
CA THR A 272 14.24 -1.04 -23.58
C THR A 272 14.66 -2.34 -24.26
N GLY A 273 15.61 -3.06 -23.66
CA GLY A 273 16.17 -4.30 -24.21
C GLY A 273 17.39 -4.05 -25.10
N GLY A 274 18.03 -5.14 -25.56
CA GLY A 274 19.29 -5.05 -26.32
C GLY A 274 19.13 -4.48 -27.74
N ASP A 275 17.95 -4.65 -28.35
CA ASP A 275 17.60 -4.17 -29.70
C ASP A 275 16.42 -3.20 -29.69
N CYS A 276 16.05 -2.67 -28.52
CA CYS A 276 14.94 -1.75 -28.32
C CYS A 276 13.55 -2.25 -28.73
N ASN A 277 13.35 -3.57 -28.82
CA ASN A 277 12.05 -4.13 -29.16
C ASN A 277 11.11 -4.31 -27.94
N GLU A 278 11.62 -4.19 -26.72
CA GLU A 278 10.81 -4.29 -25.49
C GLU A 278 10.29 -2.91 -25.06
N ARG A 279 9.09 -2.86 -24.47
CA ARG A 279 8.49 -1.65 -23.92
C ARG A 279 8.72 -1.53 -22.41
N LEU A 280 8.86 -0.30 -21.95
CA LEU A 280 8.84 0.06 -20.54
C LEU A 280 7.40 0.09 -20.03
N CYS A 281 7.14 -0.49 -18.85
CA CYS A 281 5.84 -0.36 -18.22
C CYS A 281 5.76 0.86 -17.29
N PRO A 282 4.54 1.34 -17.00
CA PRO A 282 4.31 2.40 -16.03
C PRO A 282 4.93 2.09 -14.67
N LYS A 283 5.42 3.14 -14.02
CA LYS A 283 5.92 3.08 -12.64
C LYS A 283 4.92 3.72 -11.69
N GLY A 284 4.72 3.09 -10.55
CA GLY A 284 3.93 3.60 -9.44
C GLY A 284 4.67 3.39 -8.12
N ARG A 285 4.17 3.98 -7.03
CA ARG A 285 4.73 3.72 -5.69
C ARG A 285 4.68 2.22 -5.40
N SER A 286 5.76 1.66 -4.88
CA SER A 286 5.80 0.25 -4.51
C SER A 286 4.85 -0.04 -3.36
N TRP A 287 4.05 -1.09 -3.50
CA TRP A 287 3.31 -1.67 -2.37
C TRP A 287 4.24 -2.33 -1.37
N PHE A 288 5.27 -2.98 -1.90
CA PHE A 288 6.25 -3.73 -1.14
C PHE A 288 7.64 -3.26 -1.56
N ASP A 289 8.34 -2.58 -0.67
CA ASP A 289 9.76 -2.32 -0.77
C ASP A 289 10.42 -2.31 0.60
N ARG A 290 11.74 -2.40 0.61
CA ARG A 290 12.52 -2.31 1.83
C ARG A 290 12.92 -0.85 2.04
N PRO A 291 12.96 -0.37 3.30
CA PRO A 291 13.45 0.96 3.58
C PRO A 291 14.88 1.15 3.06
N ILE A 292 15.16 2.32 2.49
CA ILE A 292 16.46 2.62 1.87
C ILE A 292 17.39 3.46 2.73
N ASP A 293 16.91 3.95 3.88
CA ASP A 293 17.66 4.80 4.80
C ASP A 293 17.18 4.68 6.25
N THR A 294 17.89 5.33 7.18
CA THR A 294 17.54 5.37 8.61
C THR A 294 16.33 6.24 8.93
N THR A 295 15.72 6.89 7.95
CA THR A 295 14.53 7.73 8.12
C THR A 295 13.23 7.01 7.77
N ASP A 296 13.30 5.69 7.60
CA ASP A 296 12.20 4.81 7.23
C ASP A 296 11.59 5.20 5.86
N THR A 297 12.42 5.66 4.90
CA THR A 297 11.97 5.99 3.54
C THR A 297 11.68 4.72 2.75
N ALA A 298 10.43 4.58 2.30
CA ALA A 298 9.91 3.47 1.49
C ALA A 298 8.95 4.01 0.41
N HIS A 299 8.31 3.11 -0.34
CA HIS A 299 7.35 3.39 -1.43
C HIS A 299 7.96 4.06 -2.67
N ALA A 300 9.17 3.65 -3.06
CA ALA A 300 9.82 4.15 -4.26
C ALA A 300 8.99 3.89 -5.54
N LEU A 301 9.17 4.73 -6.57
CA LEU A 301 8.53 4.50 -7.86
C LEU A 301 9.20 3.33 -8.60
N VAL A 302 8.46 2.23 -8.73
CA VAL A 302 8.92 0.99 -9.36
C VAL A 302 7.95 0.56 -10.45
N GLU A 303 8.46 -0.22 -11.41
CA GLU A 303 7.64 -0.77 -12.48
C GLU A 303 6.53 -1.65 -11.91
N CYS A 304 5.30 -1.41 -12.37
CA CYS A 304 4.11 -2.12 -11.91
C CYS A 304 3.92 -2.15 -10.38
N SER A 305 4.43 -1.14 -9.66
CA SER A 305 4.28 -0.98 -8.20
C SER A 305 4.70 -2.19 -7.36
N ASN A 306 5.55 -3.09 -7.90
CA ASN A 306 5.82 -4.41 -7.31
C ASN A 306 4.55 -5.23 -7.03
N ALA A 307 3.48 -5.00 -7.79
CA ALA A 307 2.18 -5.66 -7.64
C ALA A 307 1.63 -6.16 -8.99
N GLY A 308 2.52 -6.42 -9.94
CA GLY A 308 2.21 -6.96 -11.24
C GLY A 308 3.45 -7.20 -12.08
N GLU A 309 3.25 -7.89 -13.19
CA GLU A 309 4.31 -8.19 -14.17
C GLU A 309 4.16 -7.29 -15.39
N CYS A 310 5.29 -6.87 -15.98
CA CYS A 310 5.28 -6.03 -17.17
C CYS A 310 5.16 -6.90 -18.44
N ASP A 311 4.09 -6.71 -19.22
CA ASP A 311 4.02 -7.23 -20.59
C ASP A 311 4.90 -6.33 -21.48
N ARG A 312 6.13 -6.77 -21.72
CA ARG A 312 7.13 -6.06 -22.54
C ARG A 312 6.70 -5.83 -23.99
N THR A 313 5.74 -6.60 -24.51
CA THR A 313 5.27 -6.43 -25.90
C THR A 313 4.32 -5.23 -26.02
N LYS A 314 3.55 -4.95 -24.96
CA LYS A 314 2.55 -3.88 -24.91
C LYS A 314 3.00 -2.66 -24.10
N GLY A 315 3.88 -2.86 -23.13
CA GLY A 315 4.23 -1.85 -22.12
C GLY A 315 3.15 -1.68 -21.06
N ASP A 316 2.31 -2.69 -20.86
CA ASP A 316 1.20 -2.67 -19.89
C ASP A 316 1.52 -3.59 -18.70
N CYS A 317 1.14 -3.15 -17.50
CA CYS A 317 1.25 -3.98 -16.31
C CYS A 317 0.07 -4.97 -16.20
N ILE A 318 0.39 -6.25 -16.04
CA ILE A 318 -0.54 -7.31 -15.68
C ILE A 318 -0.56 -7.40 -14.16
N CYS A 319 -1.60 -6.85 -13.54
CA CYS A 319 -1.67 -6.74 -12.09
C CYS A 319 -1.97 -8.07 -11.40
N SER A 320 -1.28 -8.30 -10.29
CA SER A 320 -1.56 -9.40 -9.37
C SER A 320 -2.97 -9.27 -8.79
N ALA A 321 -3.54 -10.40 -8.37
CA ALA A 321 -4.86 -10.43 -7.75
C ALA A 321 -4.95 -9.43 -6.58
N GLY A 322 -6.04 -8.64 -6.56
CA GLY A 322 -6.23 -7.59 -5.57
C GLY A 322 -5.71 -6.21 -5.97
N PHE A 323 -4.95 -6.08 -7.07
CA PHE A 323 -4.39 -4.82 -7.54
C PHE A 323 -4.89 -4.41 -8.93
N THR A 324 -4.90 -3.10 -9.19
CA THR A 324 -5.43 -2.46 -10.39
C THR A 324 -4.74 -1.11 -10.65
N GLY A 325 -5.12 -0.45 -11.75
CA GLY A 325 -4.47 0.76 -12.25
C GLY A 325 -3.34 0.46 -13.24
N ALA A 326 -2.93 1.47 -14.00
CA ALA A 326 -1.95 1.31 -15.08
C ALA A 326 -0.58 0.77 -14.61
N ALA A 327 -0.21 1.07 -13.36
CA ALA A 327 1.00 0.57 -12.74
C ALA A 327 0.70 -0.42 -11.60
N CYS A 328 -0.51 -0.99 -11.50
CA CYS A 328 -0.93 -1.83 -10.36
C CYS A 328 -0.84 -1.12 -9.00
N ASN A 329 -0.97 0.21 -9.03
CA ASN A 329 -0.75 1.09 -7.89
C ASN A 329 -2.02 1.34 -7.06
N ARG A 330 -3.12 0.64 -7.33
CA ARG A 330 -4.36 0.73 -6.57
C ARG A 330 -4.86 -0.65 -6.18
N MET A 331 -5.51 -0.79 -5.04
CA MET A 331 -6.20 -2.03 -4.68
C MET A 331 -7.62 -2.04 -5.21
N PHE A 332 -8.16 -3.22 -5.54
CA PHE A 332 -9.59 -3.34 -5.81
C PHE A 332 -10.43 -3.00 -4.58
N CYS A 333 -11.59 -2.40 -4.79
CA CYS A 333 -12.61 -2.37 -3.76
C CYS A 333 -13.16 -3.78 -3.51
N PRO A 334 -13.43 -4.15 -2.25
CA PRO A 334 -14.07 -5.41 -1.92
C PRO A 334 -15.36 -5.63 -2.71
N ASN A 335 -15.45 -6.77 -3.42
CA ASN A 335 -16.61 -7.17 -4.23
C ASN A 335 -17.17 -6.09 -5.18
N ASP A 336 -16.35 -5.15 -5.64
CA ASP A 336 -16.80 -3.98 -6.41
C ASP A 336 -17.97 -3.24 -5.72
N CYS A 337 -17.88 -3.12 -4.39
CA CYS A 337 -18.91 -2.56 -3.53
C CYS A 337 -20.29 -3.21 -3.69
N SER A 338 -20.31 -4.49 -4.08
CA SER A 338 -21.49 -5.34 -4.26
C SER A 338 -22.58 -4.73 -5.15
N GLY A 339 -22.23 -3.78 -6.02
CA GLY A 339 -23.19 -3.00 -6.82
C GLY A 339 -24.07 -2.03 -6.01
N HIS A 340 -23.77 -1.83 -4.73
CA HIS A 340 -24.53 -1.00 -3.79
C HIS A 340 -23.67 0.12 -3.17
N GLY A 341 -22.55 0.45 -3.79
CA GLY A 341 -21.69 1.55 -3.38
C GLY A 341 -20.84 2.07 -4.52
N THR A 342 -20.02 3.07 -4.22
CA THR A 342 -19.01 3.59 -5.14
C THR A 342 -17.62 3.33 -4.57
N CYS A 343 -16.73 2.81 -5.42
CA CYS A 343 -15.34 2.57 -5.05
C CYS A 343 -14.54 3.87 -5.04
N TYR A 344 -13.96 4.21 -3.89
CA TYR A 344 -13.20 5.44 -3.70
C TYR A 344 -11.86 5.17 -3.02
N THR A 345 -10.87 6.00 -3.36
CA THR A 345 -9.59 6.04 -2.64
C THR A 345 -9.77 6.57 -1.21
N MET A 346 -8.82 6.32 -0.32
CA MET A 346 -8.86 6.84 1.06
C MET A 346 -8.95 8.37 1.11
N GLU A 347 -8.31 9.08 0.17
CA GLU A 347 -8.46 10.54 0.04
C GLU A 347 -9.90 10.96 -0.23
N GLN A 348 -10.55 10.29 -1.19
CA GLN A 348 -11.93 10.58 -1.58
C GLN A 348 -12.90 10.22 -0.46
N LEU A 349 -12.69 9.08 0.20
CA LEU A 349 -13.48 8.66 1.36
C LEU A 349 -13.36 9.67 2.51
N ALA A 350 -12.15 10.17 2.80
CA ALA A 350 -11.94 11.19 3.83
C ALA A 350 -12.73 12.48 3.55
N LYS A 351 -12.79 12.91 2.29
CA LYS A 351 -13.58 14.08 1.87
C LYS A 351 -15.09 13.86 1.99
N SER A 352 -15.53 12.60 1.88
CA SER A 352 -16.95 12.21 2.04
C SER A 352 -17.34 11.87 3.48
N ALA A 353 -16.39 11.89 4.42
CA ALA A 353 -16.66 11.52 5.81
C ALA A 353 -17.65 12.50 6.45
N THR A 354 -18.71 11.93 7.03
CA THR A 354 -19.73 12.70 7.76
C THR A 354 -19.66 12.46 9.26
N LEU A 355 -19.87 13.49 10.06
CA LEU A 355 -20.15 13.38 11.49
C LEU A 355 -21.55 13.91 11.76
N ASN A 356 -22.40 13.10 12.40
CA ASN A 356 -23.82 13.41 12.59
C ASN A 356 -24.54 13.83 11.30
N GLY A 357 -24.15 13.26 10.15
CA GLY A 357 -24.71 13.55 8.83
C GLY A 357 -24.21 14.84 8.17
N GLU A 358 -23.26 15.55 8.76
CA GLU A 358 -22.57 16.70 8.14
C GLU A 358 -21.22 16.27 7.59
N THR A 359 -20.94 16.60 6.33
CA THR A 359 -19.61 16.40 5.73
C THR A 359 -18.57 17.26 6.45
N MET A 360 -17.50 16.62 6.90
CA MET A 360 -16.50 17.26 7.78
C MET A 360 -15.34 17.93 7.05
N ALA A 361 -15.28 17.79 5.72
CA ALA A 361 -14.19 18.28 4.88
C ALA A 361 -12.81 17.80 5.35
N TRP A 362 -12.74 16.63 5.97
CA TRP A 362 -11.48 16.03 6.37
C TRP A 362 -10.68 15.59 5.14
N THR A 363 -9.36 15.53 5.32
CA THR A 363 -8.43 15.17 4.26
C THR A 363 -7.50 14.08 4.73
N TYR A 364 -7.19 13.15 3.83
CA TYR A 364 -6.16 12.12 4.02
C TYR A 364 -5.24 12.16 2.79
N GLY A 365 -3.93 12.29 3.00
CA GLY A 365 -2.98 12.45 1.89
C GLY A 365 -2.79 13.86 1.32
N ALA A 366 -3.46 14.88 1.86
CA ALA A 366 -3.38 16.24 1.33
C ALA A 366 -2.01 16.92 1.51
N VAL A 367 -1.16 16.42 2.42
CA VAL A 367 0.21 16.91 2.59
C VAL A 367 1.13 16.11 1.66
N PRO A 368 1.75 16.74 0.65
CA PRO A 368 2.61 16.04 -0.28
C PRO A 368 3.77 15.32 0.42
N ASN A 369 4.08 14.10 -0.02
CA ASN A 369 5.19 13.28 0.49
C ASN A 369 5.14 13.01 2.00
N LYS A 370 3.96 13.11 2.63
CA LYS A 370 3.77 12.73 4.01
C LYS A 370 3.76 11.20 4.12
N LYS A 371 4.82 10.65 4.72
CA LYS A 371 5.03 9.20 4.84
C LYS A 371 3.89 8.47 5.55
N GLU A 372 3.17 9.11 6.47
CA GLU A 372 2.07 8.46 7.19
C GLU A 372 0.79 8.33 6.36
N THR A 373 0.74 8.90 5.16
CA THR A 373 -0.44 8.89 4.29
C THR A 373 -0.05 8.64 2.84
N TRP A 374 0.97 7.81 2.59
CA TRP A 374 1.45 7.49 1.23
C TRP A 374 0.41 6.71 0.40
N ASP A 375 -0.48 6.00 1.11
CA ASP A 375 -1.50 5.09 0.60
C ASP A 375 -2.81 5.79 0.22
N TYR A 376 -2.89 7.10 0.42
CA TYR A 376 -4.10 7.91 0.23
C TYR A 376 -4.76 7.74 -1.15
N ASP A 377 -3.95 7.54 -2.19
CA ASP A 377 -4.34 7.35 -3.59
C ASP A 377 -4.19 5.89 -4.07
N MET A 378 -3.81 4.97 -3.18
CA MET A 378 -3.55 3.56 -3.47
C MET A 378 -4.57 2.61 -2.84
N VAL A 379 -4.89 2.82 -1.57
CA VAL A 379 -5.89 2.04 -0.84
C VAL A 379 -7.29 2.54 -1.22
N GLN A 380 -8.19 1.59 -1.51
CA GLN A 380 -9.56 1.88 -1.91
C GLN A 380 -10.55 1.16 -1.00
N GLY A 381 -11.71 1.78 -0.81
CA GLY A 381 -12.82 1.24 -0.03
C GLY A 381 -14.16 1.70 -0.60
N CYS A 382 -15.23 1.16 -0.03
CA CYS A 382 -16.58 1.40 -0.53
C CYS A 382 -17.30 2.49 0.26
N LEU A 383 -17.80 3.50 -0.47
CA LEU A 383 -18.83 4.39 0.05
C LEU A 383 -20.20 3.80 -0.30
N CYS A 384 -20.92 3.30 0.70
CA CYS A 384 -22.19 2.64 0.47
C CYS A 384 -23.31 3.60 0.12
N SER A 385 -24.20 3.13 -0.75
CA SER A 385 -25.44 3.82 -1.09
C SER A 385 -26.41 3.79 0.10
N PRO A 386 -27.35 4.75 0.20
CA PRO A 386 -28.34 4.76 1.27
C PRO A 386 -29.07 3.41 1.43
N GLY A 387 -29.17 2.94 2.67
CA GLY A 387 -29.78 1.64 3.01
C GLY A 387 -28.85 0.43 2.89
N TRP A 388 -27.57 0.65 2.59
CA TRP A 388 -26.54 -0.37 2.56
C TRP A 388 -25.34 0.03 3.42
N GLU A 389 -24.69 -0.98 4.00
CA GLU A 389 -23.55 -0.84 4.91
C GLU A 389 -22.64 -2.06 4.84
N GLY A 390 -21.62 -2.07 5.70
CA GLY A 390 -20.55 -3.06 5.68
C GLY A 390 -19.38 -2.63 4.79
N HIS A 391 -18.28 -3.36 4.89
CA HIS A 391 -17.01 -3.00 4.23
C HIS A 391 -17.07 -3.01 2.69
N ASP A 392 -18.01 -3.77 2.13
CA ASP A 392 -18.22 -4.02 0.70
C ASP A 392 -19.66 -3.70 0.28
N CYS A 393 -20.43 -3.02 1.15
CA CYS A 393 -21.82 -2.64 0.93
C CYS A 393 -22.78 -3.81 0.67
N ALA A 394 -22.44 -5.03 1.10
CA ALA A 394 -23.30 -6.21 0.93
C ALA A 394 -24.44 -6.30 1.96
N LEU A 395 -24.39 -5.52 3.05
CA LEU A 395 -25.35 -5.61 4.14
C LEU A 395 -26.41 -4.51 4.00
N ARG A 396 -27.68 -4.86 4.19
CA ARG A 396 -28.75 -3.87 4.36
C ARG A 396 -28.63 -3.22 5.74
N SER A 397 -28.76 -1.89 5.77
CA SER A 397 -28.96 -1.15 7.02
C SER A 397 -30.37 -1.37 7.54
N CYS A 398 -30.51 -1.49 8.86
CA CYS A 398 -31.82 -1.58 9.51
C CYS A 398 -32.27 -0.23 10.09
N PRO A 399 -33.59 -0.06 10.32
CA PRO A 399 -34.11 1.10 11.04
C PRO A 399 -33.43 1.31 12.39
N THR A 400 -33.26 2.58 12.74
CA THR A 400 -32.79 3.02 14.04
C THR A 400 -33.91 3.73 14.80
N GLY A 401 -33.83 3.65 16.13
CA GLY A 401 -34.82 4.25 17.00
C GLY A 401 -34.34 4.35 18.45
N ASP A 402 -35.22 4.93 19.27
CA ASP A 402 -35.03 5.13 20.69
C ASP A 402 -35.28 3.83 21.46
N ASP A 403 -34.52 3.57 22.52
CA ASP A 403 -34.77 2.40 23.38
C ASP A 403 -35.89 2.74 24.38
N PRO A 404 -37.09 2.12 24.28
CA PRO A 404 -38.23 2.48 25.12
C PRO A 404 -38.03 2.18 26.62
N MET A 405 -36.96 1.49 27.00
CA MET A 405 -36.64 1.22 28.41
C MET A 405 -35.77 2.29 29.04
N THR A 406 -35.14 3.16 28.26
CA THR A 406 -34.33 4.23 28.81
C THR A 406 -35.24 5.27 29.44
N LEU A 407 -34.98 5.61 30.71
CA LEU A 407 -35.86 6.48 31.48
C LEU A 407 -35.43 7.95 31.37
N ARG A 408 -36.41 8.86 31.46
CA ARG A 408 -36.20 10.33 31.51
C ARG A 408 -35.51 10.92 30.29
N GLN A 409 -35.77 10.35 29.12
CA GLN A 409 -35.22 10.84 27.87
C GLN A 409 -35.98 12.07 27.35
N GLN A 410 -35.29 12.89 26.56
CA GLN A 410 -35.85 14.08 25.94
C GLN A 410 -35.43 14.17 24.47
N ASN A 411 -36.32 14.74 23.66
CA ASN A 411 -36.04 15.10 22.28
C ASN A 411 -35.07 16.30 22.23
N GLU A 412 -34.27 16.39 21.18
CA GLU A 412 -33.50 17.59 20.89
C GLU A 412 -34.45 18.76 20.58
N VAL A 413 -34.17 19.91 21.19
CA VAL A 413 -34.89 21.17 20.94
C VAL A 413 -33.87 22.26 20.64
N GLN A 414 -33.94 22.80 19.43
CA GLN A 414 -33.13 23.94 19.02
C GLN A 414 -34.00 25.20 19.00
N ILE A 415 -33.49 26.30 19.56
CA ILE A 415 -34.19 27.58 19.58
C ILE A 415 -33.52 28.53 18.61
N LEU A 416 -34.26 29.00 17.60
CA LEU A 416 -33.77 30.00 16.65
C LEU A 416 -34.46 31.34 16.92
N VAL A 417 -33.68 32.41 16.92
CA VAL A 417 -34.19 33.79 16.98
C VAL A 417 -33.75 34.51 15.73
N CYS A 418 -34.72 35.05 14.99
CA CYS A 418 -34.46 35.82 13.78
C CYS A 418 -34.87 37.29 13.98
N LYS A 419 -33.93 38.19 13.67
CA LYS A 419 -34.12 39.64 13.70
C LYS A 419 -34.12 40.21 12.29
N GLY A 420 -35.14 40.98 11.96
CA GLY A 420 -35.29 41.67 10.68
C GLY A 420 -36.75 41.79 10.24
N SER A 421 -37.01 42.65 9.25
CA SER A 421 -38.36 42.95 8.76
C SER A 421 -38.55 42.74 7.26
N SER A 422 -37.54 42.22 6.57
CA SER A 422 -37.58 41.90 5.14
C SER A 422 -36.45 40.93 4.79
N GLY A 423 -36.55 40.28 3.62
CA GLY A 423 -35.56 39.34 3.12
C GLY A 423 -35.99 37.88 3.31
N PHE A 424 -35.02 37.00 3.10
CA PHE A 424 -35.21 35.56 3.11
C PHE A 424 -34.07 34.87 3.84
N PHE A 425 -34.33 33.67 4.31
CA PHE A 425 -33.33 32.79 4.89
C PHE A 425 -33.53 31.36 4.40
N THR A 426 -32.44 30.61 4.36
CA THR A 426 -32.46 29.16 4.11
C THR A 426 -31.93 28.49 5.35
N LEU A 427 -32.66 27.52 5.90
CA LEU A 427 -32.14 26.64 6.94
C LEU A 427 -31.51 25.39 6.33
N LYS A 428 -30.37 24.98 6.89
CA LYS A 428 -29.64 23.77 6.52
C LYS A 428 -29.52 22.88 7.76
N PHE A 429 -29.95 21.63 7.63
CA PHE A 429 -29.73 20.59 8.62
C PHE A 429 -28.93 19.48 7.97
N ARG A 430 -27.79 19.12 8.57
CA ARG A 430 -26.85 18.20 7.92
C ARG A 430 -26.46 18.78 6.55
N ASP A 431 -26.37 17.97 5.50
CA ASP A 431 -26.09 18.47 4.15
C ASP A 431 -27.31 18.84 3.30
N ALA A 432 -28.52 18.82 3.88
CA ALA A 432 -29.74 19.22 3.17
C ALA A 432 -30.19 20.64 3.55
N ALA A 433 -30.60 21.41 2.55
CA ALA A 433 -31.06 22.79 2.71
C ALA A 433 -32.52 22.93 2.28
N THR A 434 -33.28 23.70 3.06
CA THR A 434 -34.64 24.10 2.72
C THR A 434 -34.65 24.98 1.45
N PRO A 435 -35.79 25.12 0.76
CA PRO A 435 -35.98 26.23 -0.18
C PRO A 435 -35.85 27.58 0.54
N GLN A 436 -35.64 28.65 -0.22
CA GLN A 436 -35.56 30.00 0.34
C GLN A 436 -36.88 30.39 1.03
N LEU A 437 -36.82 30.65 2.34
CA LEU A 437 -37.97 30.96 3.18
C LEU A 437 -38.07 32.48 3.41
N PRO A 438 -39.27 33.09 3.28
CA PRO A 438 -39.42 34.52 3.56
C PRO A 438 -39.34 34.80 5.06
N PHE A 439 -38.91 36.02 5.43
CA PHE A 439 -38.78 36.45 6.84
C PHE A 439 -40.08 36.30 7.66
N ASN A 440 -41.23 36.27 7.01
CA ASN A 440 -42.55 36.14 7.63
C ASN A 440 -43.20 34.75 7.46
N VAL A 441 -42.40 33.72 7.16
CA VAL A 441 -42.90 32.34 7.02
C VAL A 441 -43.70 31.90 8.26
N PRO A 442 -44.89 31.31 8.11
CA PRO A 442 -45.63 30.75 9.25
C PRO A 442 -44.95 29.52 9.85
N ALA A 443 -45.12 29.27 11.14
CA ALA A 443 -44.54 28.11 11.85
C ALA A 443 -44.88 26.77 11.17
N ALA A 444 -46.12 26.58 10.71
CA ALA A 444 -46.53 25.38 9.99
C ALA A 444 -45.77 25.21 8.66
N SER A 445 -45.61 26.29 7.89
CA SER A 445 -44.86 26.26 6.63
C SER A 445 -43.37 26.03 6.84
N LEU A 446 -42.79 26.57 7.92
CA LEU A 446 -41.42 26.29 8.33
C LEU A 446 -41.26 24.81 8.70
N GLY A 447 -42.20 24.26 9.49
CA GLY A 447 -42.25 22.82 9.80
C GLY A 447 -42.28 21.97 8.54
N SER A 448 -43.21 22.24 7.62
CA SER A 448 -43.28 21.50 6.34
C SER A 448 -42.02 21.63 5.49
N ALA A 449 -41.35 22.79 5.49
CA ALA A 449 -40.10 22.97 4.76
C ALA A 449 -38.95 22.15 5.36
N LEU A 450 -38.90 22.02 6.69
CA LEU A 450 -37.92 21.19 7.38
C LEU A 450 -38.20 19.70 7.17
N GLU A 451 -39.44 19.25 7.31
CA GLU A 451 -39.84 17.84 7.08
C GLU A 451 -39.70 17.40 5.61
N ALA A 452 -39.57 18.34 4.68
CA ALA A 452 -39.28 18.04 3.27
C ALA A 452 -37.80 17.67 3.02
N LEU A 453 -36.91 17.92 3.99
CA LEU A 453 -35.50 17.53 3.89
C LEU A 453 -35.36 16.02 4.11
N THR A 454 -34.61 15.33 3.26
CA THR A 454 -34.33 13.89 3.43
C THR A 454 -33.57 13.56 4.72
N THR A 455 -33.00 14.56 5.38
CA THR A 455 -32.22 14.44 6.62
C THR A 455 -33.04 14.67 7.89
N ILE A 456 -34.29 15.14 7.77
CA ILE A 456 -35.23 15.40 8.86
C ILE A 456 -36.47 14.53 8.66
N GLY A 457 -36.94 13.88 9.72
CA GLY A 457 -38.25 13.22 9.70
C GLY A 457 -39.35 14.20 10.11
N LYS A 458 -39.90 14.05 11.32
CA LYS A 458 -40.94 14.92 11.89
C LYS A 458 -40.37 15.93 12.87
N VAL A 459 -40.91 17.15 12.82
CA VAL A 459 -40.54 18.24 13.73
C VAL A 459 -41.77 18.96 14.27
N SER A 460 -41.67 19.48 15.49
CA SER A 460 -42.67 20.38 16.06
C SER A 460 -42.09 21.78 16.09
N VAL A 461 -42.72 22.70 15.37
CA VAL A 461 -42.29 24.09 15.27
C VAL A 461 -43.31 24.99 15.96
N THR A 462 -42.87 25.68 17.00
CA THR A 462 -43.70 26.64 17.74
C THR A 462 -43.00 27.98 17.89
N TYR A 463 -43.76 29.07 17.80
CA TYR A 463 -43.27 30.44 17.93
C TYR A 463 -43.64 30.98 19.30
N SER A 464 -42.73 31.71 19.94
CA SER A 464 -43.01 32.34 21.22
C SER A 464 -44.06 33.44 21.08
N THR A 465 -44.94 33.52 22.07
CA THR A 465 -45.84 34.66 22.22
C THR A 465 -45.03 35.90 22.60
N ASP A 466 -45.23 37.01 21.91
CA ASP A 466 -44.58 38.27 22.29
C ASP A 466 -45.15 38.83 23.61
N THR A 467 -44.51 39.86 24.16
CA THR A 467 -44.93 40.53 25.41
C THR A 467 -46.32 41.17 25.34
N ASN A 468 -46.92 41.27 24.16
CA ASN A 468 -48.27 41.81 23.94
C ASN A 468 -49.33 40.70 23.78
N GLY A 469 -48.97 39.44 24.00
CA GLY A 469 -49.89 38.32 23.90
C GLY A 469 -50.21 37.89 22.46
N VAL A 470 -49.48 38.39 21.46
CA VAL A 470 -49.69 38.01 20.07
C VAL A 470 -48.98 36.68 19.81
N THR A 471 -49.78 35.65 19.54
CA THR A 471 -49.31 34.33 19.10
C THR A 471 -49.11 34.36 17.59
N GLY A 472 -47.91 34.04 17.10
CA GLY A 472 -47.62 33.94 15.65
C GLY A 472 -47.06 35.20 14.98
N SER A 473 -46.30 36.04 15.70
CA SER A 473 -45.46 37.09 15.09
C SER A 473 -44.46 36.45 14.09
N PRO A 474 -44.17 37.08 12.93
CA PRO A 474 -43.42 36.45 11.84
C PRO A 474 -42.11 35.80 12.31
N ALA A 475 -41.64 34.77 11.58
CA ALA A 475 -40.41 34.03 11.90
C ALA A 475 -39.25 34.96 12.28
N CYS A 476 -39.11 36.07 11.56
CA CYS A 476 -38.26 37.19 11.87
C CYS A 476 -39.07 38.44 12.21
N ASN A 477 -38.64 39.19 13.23
CA ASN A 477 -39.19 40.51 13.52
C ASN A 477 -38.09 41.53 13.88
N ALA A 478 -38.39 42.83 13.82
CA ALA A 478 -37.39 43.87 14.05
C ALA A 478 -36.75 43.83 15.46
N ALA A 479 -37.49 43.32 16.45
CA ALA A 479 -37.02 43.20 17.83
C ALA A 479 -36.17 41.93 18.07
N GLY A 480 -36.28 40.90 17.22
CA GLY A 480 -35.76 39.57 17.50
C GLY A 480 -36.46 38.92 18.70
N SER A 481 -37.75 39.20 18.92
CA SER A 481 -38.49 38.70 20.08
C SER A 481 -39.13 37.33 19.87
N ASN A 482 -39.20 36.84 18.63
CA ASN A 482 -39.75 35.53 18.33
C ASN A 482 -38.67 34.45 18.51
N ALA A 483 -38.85 33.59 19.51
CA ALA A 483 -38.11 32.36 19.66
C ALA A 483 -38.85 31.23 18.93
N MET A 484 -38.27 30.79 17.81
CA MET A 484 -38.71 29.63 17.05
C MET A 484 -38.17 28.38 17.72
N ARG A 485 -39.04 27.65 18.42
CA ARG A 485 -38.72 26.37 19.04
C ARG A 485 -38.93 25.26 18.03
N ILE A 486 -37.86 24.56 17.68
CA ILE A 486 -37.85 23.43 16.76
C ILE A 486 -37.47 22.18 17.56
N GLU A 487 -38.45 21.32 17.79
CA GLU A 487 -38.25 20.03 18.45
C GLU A 487 -38.19 18.91 17.41
N PHE A 488 -37.13 18.11 17.45
CA PHE A 488 -36.94 16.97 16.56
C PHE A 488 -37.63 15.74 17.14
N LEU A 489 -38.63 15.24 16.42
CA LEU A 489 -39.52 14.21 16.95
C LEU A 489 -39.11 12.80 16.55
N THR A 490 -38.37 12.66 15.45
CA THR A 490 -37.98 11.35 14.89
C THR A 490 -36.49 11.20 14.65
N ASN A 491 -35.73 12.29 14.75
CA ASN A 491 -34.27 12.29 14.76
C ASN A 491 -33.86 12.38 16.23
N PHE A 492 -33.17 11.36 16.72
CA PHE A 492 -32.85 11.21 18.14
C PHE A 492 -31.37 11.52 18.41
N GLY A 493 -31.01 11.62 19.70
CA GLY A 493 -29.67 11.97 20.15
C GLY A 493 -29.40 13.48 20.20
N ASN A 494 -28.13 13.82 20.49
CA ASN A 494 -27.62 15.18 20.49
C ASN A 494 -27.32 15.61 19.04
N LEU A 495 -28.26 16.32 18.42
CA LEU A 495 -28.22 16.64 16.99
C LEU A 495 -27.35 17.87 16.70
N PRO A 496 -26.75 17.97 15.50
CA PRO A 496 -26.01 19.16 15.11
C PRO A 496 -26.94 20.37 14.98
N GLN A 497 -26.43 21.56 15.29
CA GLN A 497 -27.19 22.80 15.17
C GLN A 497 -27.62 23.08 13.72
N LEU A 498 -28.83 23.60 13.54
CA LEU A 498 -29.27 24.15 12.25
C LEU A 498 -28.35 25.30 11.83
N ARG A 499 -27.91 25.27 10.57
CA ARG A 499 -27.15 26.34 9.92
C ARG A 499 -28.07 27.16 9.03
N TRP A 500 -27.63 28.33 8.62
CA TRP A 500 -28.43 29.19 7.75
C TRP A 500 -27.62 29.95 6.71
N ILE A 501 -28.30 30.29 5.61
CA ILE A 501 -27.84 31.27 4.62
C ILE A 501 -28.86 32.42 4.65
N LEU A 502 -28.38 33.65 4.73
CA LEU A 502 -29.22 34.85 4.76
C LEU A 502 -29.16 35.56 3.41
N ASP A 503 -30.32 36.01 2.94
CA ASP A 503 -30.47 36.87 1.76
C ASP A 503 -31.31 38.09 2.14
N GLY A 504 -30.62 39.20 2.43
CA GLY A 504 -31.19 40.44 2.93
C GLY A 504 -30.71 40.83 4.32
N ALA A 505 -31.35 41.83 4.92
CA ALA A 505 -30.98 42.42 6.20
C ALA A 505 -31.56 41.63 7.40
N LEU A 506 -31.26 40.34 7.47
CA LEU A 506 -31.63 39.46 8.57
C LEU A 506 -30.43 39.20 9.49
N THR A 507 -30.69 38.84 10.74
CA THR A 507 -29.71 38.28 11.66
C THR A 507 -30.34 37.09 12.37
N LEU A 508 -29.67 35.93 12.34
CA LEU A 508 -30.14 34.72 13.01
C LEU A 508 -29.17 34.32 14.12
N THR A 509 -29.72 33.83 15.22
CA THR A 509 -28.99 33.18 16.31
C THR A 509 -29.67 31.88 16.69
N ILE A 510 -28.89 30.89 17.13
CA ILE A 510 -29.40 29.58 17.56
C ILE A 510 -28.87 29.21 18.94
N SER A 511 -29.69 28.55 19.76
CA SER A 511 -29.33 27.98 21.05
C SER A 511 -29.59 26.47 21.05
N VAL A 512 -28.56 25.71 21.43
CA VAL A 512 -28.50 24.23 21.45
C VAL A 512 -27.80 23.68 22.70
N ASP A 513 -27.52 24.55 23.68
CA ASP A 513 -26.70 24.26 24.85
C ASP A 513 -27.50 23.67 26.03
N GLY A 514 -28.80 23.44 25.85
CA GLY A 514 -29.71 23.01 26.92
C GLY A 514 -30.17 24.17 27.82
N VAL A 515 -29.88 25.42 27.44
CA VAL A 515 -30.28 26.63 28.16
C VAL A 515 -31.30 27.43 27.32
N GLY A 516 -32.06 28.33 27.95
CA GLY A 516 -32.94 29.26 27.24
C GLY A 516 -34.12 28.60 26.52
N GLY A 517 -34.52 27.41 26.95
CA GLY A 517 -35.58 26.62 26.32
C GLY A 517 -35.10 25.62 25.26
N SER A 518 -33.80 25.65 24.90
CA SER A 518 -33.17 24.57 24.15
C SER A 518 -32.99 23.33 25.03
N VAL A 519 -32.90 22.16 24.42
CA VAL A 519 -32.75 20.87 25.10
C VAL A 519 -31.79 20.01 24.28
N GLN A 520 -30.75 19.49 24.92
CA GLN A 520 -29.90 18.47 24.30
C GLN A 520 -30.62 17.13 24.34
N GLY A 521 -30.82 16.53 23.17
CA GLY A 521 -31.50 15.25 23.02
C GLY A 521 -30.74 14.12 23.70
N THR A 522 -31.47 13.31 24.47
CA THR A 522 -30.91 12.17 25.22
C THR A 522 -31.46 10.82 24.78
N LYS A 523 -32.43 10.81 23.85
CA LYS A 523 -32.91 9.60 23.20
C LYS A 523 -31.82 8.92 22.39
N GLU A 524 -31.82 7.59 22.32
CA GLU A 524 -30.88 6.86 21.47
C GLU A 524 -31.33 6.86 20.00
N GLU A 525 -30.36 6.72 19.09
CA GLU A 525 -30.61 6.41 17.68
C GLU A 525 -30.00 5.02 17.38
N ALA A 526 -30.47 4.00 18.09
CA ALA A 526 -29.89 2.67 18.10
C ALA A 526 -30.53 1.76 17.03
N VAL A 527 -29.71 0.89 16.41
CA VAL A 527 -30.20 -0.12 15.46
C VAL A 527 -31.23 -1.01 16.15
N CYS A 528 -32.42 -1.09 15.56
CA CYS A 528 -33.56 -1.80 16.12
C CYS A 528 -33.87 -1.43 17.59
N SER A 529 -33.66 -0.17 17.96
CA SER A 529 -33.94 0.37 19.31
C SER A 529 -33.31 -0.42 20.45
N ASN A 530 -32.22 -1.16 20.20
CA ASN A 530 -31.65 -2.16 21.12
C ASN A 530 -32.65 -3.25 21.59
N ARG A 531 -33.79 -3.39 20.92
CA ARG A 531 -34.89 -4.31 21.24
C ARG A 531 -35.24 -5.24 20.08
N GLY A 532 -34.34 -5.34 19.11
CA GLY A 532 -34.43 -6.32 18.03
C GLY A 532 -33.07 -6.71 17.50
N ILE A 533 -33.08 -7.66 16.56
CA ILE A 533 -31.90 -8.09 15.81
C ILE A 533 -32.10 -7.66 14.36
N CYS A 534 -31.14 -6.95 13.79
CA CYS A 534 -31.16 -6.56 12.38
C CYS A 534 -30.96 -7.79 11.48
N ASN A 535 -31.86 -8.01 10.52
CA ASN A 535 -31.62 -8.93 9.42
C ASN A 535 -30.96 -8.17 8.26
N HIS A 536 -29.65 -8.26 8.14
CA HIS A 536 -28.87 -7.57 7.11
C HIS A 536 -29.12 -8.06 5.67
N LEU A 537 -29.88 -9.15 5.45
CA LEU A 537 -30.30 -9.54 4.11
C LEU A 537 -31.51 -8.72 3.64
N THR A 538 -32.44 -8.40 4.55
CA THR A 538 -33.70 -7.71 4.24
C THR A 538 -33.73 -6.26 4.68
N GLY A 539 -32.88 -5.86 5.63
CA GLY A 539 -32.90 -4.54 6.28
C GLY A 539 -34.03 -4.39 7.30
N VAL A 540 -34.62 -5.50 7.77
CA VAL A 540 -35.77 -5.48 8.69
C VAL A 540 -35.32 -5.90 10.09
N CYS A 541 -35.79 -5.18 11.11
CA CYS A 541 -35.57 -5.54 12.50
C CYS A 541 -36.52 -6.65 12.94
N ARG A 542 -35.95 -7.71 13.51
CA ARG A 542 -36.71 -8.76 14.19
C ARG A 542 -36.83 -8.43 15.67
N CYS A 543 -37.99 -7.95 16.11
CA CYS A 543 -38.19 -7.47 17.47
C CYS A 543 -38.20 -8.60 18.51
N ALA A 544 -37.61 -8.30 19.67
CA ALA A 544 -37.67 -9.15 20.84
C ALA A 544 -39.10 -9.21 21.39
N TYR A 545 -39.41 -10.26 22.14
CA TYR A 545 -40.75 -10.45 22.71
C TYR A 545 -41.16 -9.26 23.59
N GLY A 546 -42.37 -8.74 23.35
CA GLY A 546 -42.92 -7.58 24.06
C GLY A 546 -42.54 -6.23 23.45
N PHE A 547 -41.86 -6.23 22.29
CA PHE A 547 -41.52 -5.01 21.55
C PHE A 547 -42.00 -5.12 20.10
N THR A 548 -42.49 -3.99 19.58
CA THR A 548 -42.92 -3.85 18.19
C THR A 548 -42.46 -2.49 17.66
N SER A 549 -42.74 -2.24 16.39
CA SER A 549 -42.40 -1.02 15.69
C SER A 549 -43.06 0.21 16.34
N SER A 550 -42.31 1.30 16.42
CA SER A 550 -42.79 2.56 16.99
C SER A 550 -43.20 3.58 15.93
N ASP A 551 -43.92 4.62 16.36
CA ASP A 551 -44.14 5.85 15.60
C ASP A 551 -43.02 6.90 15.82
N GLY A 552 -42.11 6.65 16.77
CA GLY A 552 -41.08 7.60 17.25
C GLY A 552 -41.56 8.57 18.33
N PHE A 553 -42.85 8.53 18.68
CA PHE A 553 -43.52 9.38 19.67
C PHE A 553 -43.89 8.63 20.95
N GLY A 554 -43.36 7.42 21.12
CA GLY A 554 -43.71 6.53 22.24
C GLY A 554 -45.01 5.76 22.02
N GLY A 555 -45.58 5.80 20.82
CA GLY A 555 -46.71 4.98 20.38
C GLY A 555 -46.28 3.85 19.44
N GLU A 556 -47.24 2.97 19.14
CA GLU A 556 -47.11 1.95 18.10
C GLU A 556 -47.12 2.61 16.71
N GLY A 557 -46.30 2.15 15.78
CA GLY A 557 -46.24 2.68 14.42
C GLY A 557 -45.48 1.79 13.44
N ASP A 558 -45.11 2.32 12.28
CA ASP A 558 -44.58 1.54 11.15
C ASP A 558 -43.09 1.77 10.85
N ARG A 559 -42.31 2.35 11.78
CA ARG A 559 -40.87 2.60 11.59
C ARG A 559 -40.03 1.33 11.41
N GLY A 560 -40.54 0.18 11.87
CA GLY A 560 -39.85 -1.10 11.85
C GLY A 560 -38.64 -1.15 12.79
N ASP A 561 -38.63 -0.33 13.85
CA ASP A 561 -37.45 -0.10 14.70
C ASP A 561 -37.47 -0.84 16.05
N CYS A 562 -38.56 -1.54 16.38
CA CYS A 562 -38.74 -2.20 17.69
C CYS A 562 -38.76 -1.23 18.89
N GLY A 563 -39.05 0.06 18.64
CA GLY A 563 -39.01 1.11 19.65
C GLY A 563 -40.26 1.23 20.53
N TYR A 564 -41.28 0.37 20.36
CA TYR A 564 -42.51 0.43 21.15
C TYR A 564 -42.67 -0.80 22.03
N MET A 565 -42.95 -0.60 23.32
CA MET A 565 -43.26 -1.68 24.26
C MET A 565 -44.74 -2.04 24.18
N GLU A 566 -45.03 -3.29 23.84
CA GLU A 566 -46.41 -3.78 23.80
C GLU A 566 -47.00 -3.91 25.22
N PRO A 567 -48.29 -3.55 25.41
CA PRO A 567 -49.01 -3.88 26.62
C PRO A 567 -49.09 -5.41 26.80
N LEU A 568 -48.73 -5.92 27.98
CA LEU A 568 -48.79 -7.36 28.31
C LEU A 568 -50.22 -7.92 28.19
N TYR A 569 -50.57 -8.47 27.02
CA TYR A 569 -51.72 -9.35 26.84
C TYR A 569 -51.29 -10.66 26.17
N LEU A 570 -52.06 -11.73 26.41
CA LEU A 570 -51.76 -13.16 26.19
C LEU A 570 -51.38 -13.61 24.76
N THR A 571 -51.24 -12.70 23.79
CA THR A 571 -50.72 -12.96 22.43
C THR A 571 -50.07 -11.68 21.89
N SER A 572 -48.74 -11.57 21.94
CA SER A 572 -48.01 -10.38 21.45
C SER A 572 -48.01 -10.30 19.92
N ALA A 573 -48.08 -9.10 19.34
CA ALA A 573 -48.04 -8.90 17.89
C ALA A 573 -46.64 -9.26 17.34
N ALA A 574 -45.59 -9.06 18.15
CA ALA A 574 -44.26 -9.61 17.92
C ALA A 574 -44.24 -11.14 17.68
N GLN A 575 -45.15 -11.90 18.30
CA GLN A 575 -45.24 -13.35 18.11
C GLN A 575 -45.82 -13.72 16.74
N GLN A 576 -46.73 -12.91 16.20
CA GLN A 576 -47.26 -13.06 14.84
C GLN A 576 -46.28 -12.55 13.78
N ALA A 577 -45.62 -11.41 14.02
CA ALA A 577 -44.65 -10.82 13.10
C ALA A 577 -43.37 -11.67 12.93
N ASN A 578 -43.00 -12.46 13.95
CA ASN A 578 -41.86 -13.38 13.90
C ASN A 578 -42.20 -14.77 13.32
N ALA A 579 -43.48 -15.05 13.03
CA ALA A 579 -43.95 -16.34 12.52
C ALA A 579 -44.07 -16.39 10.98
N VAL A 580 -43.82 -15.27 10.30
CA VAL A 580 -43.76 -15.10 8.83
C VAL A 580 -42.35 -14.64 8.48
#